data_AF-V4NVM0-F1
#
_entry.id   AF-V4NVM0-F1
#
_cell.length_a   1.000
_cell.length_b   1.000
_cell.length_c   1.000
_cell.angle_alpha   90.00
_cell.angle_beta   90.00
_cell.angle_gamma   90.00
#
_symmetry.space_group_name_H-M   'P 1'
#
loop_
_entity.id
_entity.type
_entity.pdbx_description
1 polymer ?
#
loop_
_entity_poly.entity_id
_entity_poly.type
_entity_poly.pdbx_seq_one_letter_code
_entity_poly.pdbx_strand_id
1 'polypeptide(L)'
;MSPAVYAALERLYDEFAAPRPRYIDACPCCKDPEHYRKILSKPLRDIMAGDIDAYVGSAFYTAGEVADWRYYLPRLLELSVDYGQEDRYFGPETTLGKLPLAGWGKWHKSERAAIIAFVEAWYDLVIEEVPADGMKIDDLLCGIARADIPLKPYLDKLAGKLEALVAYCEHQSVYLDKKDRLCNAFWNNAHEGEAQVIAFLRAEPVAGLL
;
A
#
# COMPACT_ATOMS: atom_id res chain seq x y z
N MET A 1 7.19 -14.39 -1.87
CA MET A 1 8.05 -13.28 -1.40
C MET A 1 9.51 -13.51 -1.78
N SER A 2 10.15 -12.54 -2.46
CA SER A 2 11.57 -12.63 -2.84
C SER A 2 12.53 -12.39 -1.65
N PRO A 3 13.82 -12.76 -1.75
CA PRO A 3 14.80 -12.50 -0.69
C PRO A 3 14.94 -11.02 -0.33
N ALA A 4 14.82 -10.12 -1.30
CA ALA A 4 14.90 -8.67 -1.08
C ALA A 4 13.71 -8.15 -0.26
N VAL A 5 12.49 -8.57 -0.62
CA VAL A 5 11.27 -8.20 0.12
C VAL A 5 11.32 -8.79 1.54
N TYR A 6 11.74 -10.04 1.69
CA TYR A 6 11.88 -10.67 3.00
C TYR A 6 12.88 -9.92 3.89
N ALA A 7 14.06 -9.57 3.38
CA ALA A 7 15.05 -8.83 4.14
C ALA A 7 14.58 -7.41 4.53
N ALA A 8 13.83 -6.73 3.66
CA ALA A 8 13.23 -5.44 3.99
C ALA A 8 12.09 -5.57 5.01
N LEU A 9 11.33 -6.67 4.95
CA LEU A 9 10.27 -6.97 5.90
C LEU A 9 10.81 -7.25 7.30
N GLU A 10 11.88 -8.03 7.43
CA GLU A 10 12.50 -8.26 8.74
C GLU A 10 12.96 -6.95 9.39
N ARG A 11 13.54 -6.03 8.60
CA ARG A 11 13.90 -4.69 9.10
C ARG A 11 12.69 -3.88 9.55
N LEU A 12 11.55 -3.98 8.86
CA LEU A 12 10.31 -3.35 9.31
C LEU A 12 9.85 -3.91 10.65
N TYR A 13 9.87 -5.23 10.81
CA TYR A 13 9.50 -5.87 12.07
C TYR A 13 10.40 -5.45 13.23
N ASP A 14 11.71 -5.35 13.00
CA ASP A 14 12.68 -4.89 14.00
C ASP A 14 12.47 -3.41 14.36
N GLU A 15 12.31 -2.54 13.36
CA GLU A 15 12.18 -1.09 13.55
C GLU A 15 10.90 -0.70 14.28
N PHE A 16 9.80 -1.40 14.00
CA PHE A 16 8.49 -1.16 14.62
C PHE A 16 8.21 -2.08 15.83
N ALA A 17 9.23 -2.79 16.33
CA ALA A 17 9.10 -3.64 17.50
C ALA A 17 8.62 -2.82 18.71
N ALA A 18 7.44 -3.14 19.20
CA ALA A 18 6.81 -2.47 20.34
C ALA A 18 6.01 -3.47 21.19
N PRO A 19 5.72 -3.15 22.46
CA PRO A 19 4.82 -3.96 23.27
C PRO A 19 3.45 -4.10 22.60
N ARG A 20 2.91 -5.33 22.57
CA ARG A 20 1.59 -5.60 22.02
C ARG A 20 0.52 -4.72 22.68
N PRO A 21 -0.34 -4.03 21.91
CA PRO A 21 -1.48 -3.32 22.43
C PRO A 21 -2.36 -4.24 23.28
N ARG A 22 -2.86 -3.71 24.41
CA ARG A 22 -3.79 -4.44 25.28
C ARG A 22 -5.25 -4.13 24.98
N TYR A 23 -5.48 -3.04 24.25
CA TYR A 23 -6.77 -2.48 23.94
C TYR A 23 -6.63 -1.62 22.68
N ILE A 24 -7.70 -1.52 21.90
CA ILE A 24 -7.84 -0.60 20.77
C ILE A 24 -9.11 0.22 21.04
N ASP A 25 -8.97 1.54 21.13
CA ASP A 25 -10.12 2.42 21.29
C ASP A 25 -10.98 2.40 20.02
N ALA A 26 -12.30 2.45 20.18
CA ALA A 26 -13.24 2.37 19.05
C ALA A 26 -14.58 3.04 19.38
N CYS A 27 -15.23 3.66 18.38
CA CYS A 27 -16.55 4.26 18.61
C CYS A 27 -17.53 3.16 19.07
N PRO A 28 -18.12 3.28 20.26
CA PRO A 28 -19.12 2.33 20.75
C PRO A 28 -20.35 2.23 19.83
N CYS A 29 -20.57 3.27 19.03
CA CYS A 29 -21.64 3.37 18.05
C CYS A 29 -21.39 2.58 16.75
N CYS A 30 -20.12 2.37 16.39
CA CYS A 30 -19.72 1.80 15.11
C CYS A 30 -19.29 0.35 15.23
N LYS A 31 -18.62 -0.02 16.34
CA LYS A 31 -18.02 -1.33 16.54
C LYS A 31 -18.01 -1.71 18.02
N ASP A 32 -18.23 -2.99 18.28
CA ASP A 32 -17.95 -3.59 19.58
C ASP A 32 -16.42 -3.67 19.77
N PRO A 33 -15.82 -3.12 20.85
CA PRO A 33 -14.39 -3.28 21.13
C PRO A 33 -13.91 -4.75 21.14
N GLU A 34 -14.78 -5.70 21.47
CA GLU A 34 -14.48 -7.15 21.38
C GLU A 34 -14.22 -7.63 19.95
N HIS A 35 -14.63 -6.85 18.94
CA HIS A 35 -14.37 -7.13 17.53
C HIS A 35 -12.86 -7.22 17.24
N TYR A 36 -12.02 -6.47 17.97
CA TYR A 36 -10.57 -6.47 17.81
C TYR A 36 -9.86 -7.51 18.69
N ARG A 37 -10.59 -8.30 19.48
CA ARG A 37 -10.01 -9.30 20.39
C ARG A 37 -9.08 -10.28 19.67
N LYS A 38 -9.39 -10.63 18.42
CA LYS A 38 -8.57 -11.56 17.64
C LYS A 38 -7.15 -11.02 17.40
N ILE A 39 -7.01 -9.76 16.98
CA ILE A 39 -5.71 -9.14 16.72
C ILE A 39 -4.97 -8.75 18.00
N LEU A 40 -5.69 -8.60 19.12
CA LEU A 40 -5.09 -8.39 20.45
C LEU A 40 -4.58 -9.70 21.09
N SER A 41 -5.19 -10.84 20.77
CA SER A 41 -4.87 -12.12 21.40
C SER A 41 -3.68 -12.86 20.78
N LYS A 42 -3.32 -12.55 19.53
CA LYS A 42 -2.31 -13.27 18.75
C LYS A 42 -0.93 -12.58 18.79
N PRO A 43 0.17 -13.32 18.60
CA PRO A 43 1.44 -12.74 18.17
C PRO A 43 1.27 -12.00 16.84
N LEU A 44 2.01 -10.91 16.62
CA LEU A 44 1.84 -10.03 15.46
C LEU A 44 1.90 -10.79 14.12
N ARG A 45 2.87 -11.71 13.98
CA ARG A 45 3.06 -12.53 12.76
C ARG A 45 1.99 -13.61 12.55
N ASP A 46 1.21 -13.94 13.58
CA ASP A 46 0.17 -14.96 13.51
C ASP A 46 -1.22 -14.38 13.19
N ILE A 47 -1.31 -13.06 13.03
CA ILE A 47 -2.57 -12.38 12.68
C ILE A 47 -2.88 -12.64 11.20
N MET A 48 -4.06 -13.16 10.93
CA MET A 48 -4.51 -13.46 9.57
C MET A 48 -5.12 -12.22 8.90
N ALA A 49 -5.07 -12.14 7.57
CA ALA A 49 -5.67 -11.05 6.79
C ALA A 49 -7.12 -10.77 7.20
N GLY A 50 -7.98 -11.79 7.20
CA GLY A 50 -9.38 -11.64 7.59
C GLY A 50 -9.63 -11.22 9.05
N ASP A 51 -8.65 -11.36 9.95
CA ASP A 51 -8.77 -10.86 11.32
C ASP A 51 -8.39 -9.38 11.46
N ILE A 52 -7.45 -8.89 10.64
CA ILE A 52 -6.96 -7.51 10.70
C ILE A 52 -7.66 -6.57 9.70
N ASP A 53 -8.27 -7.12 8.65
CA ASP A 53 -9.02 -6.39 7.61
C ASP A 53 -10.03 -5.39 8.20
N ALA A 54 -10.80 -5.82 9.22
CA ALA A 54 -11.75 -4.95 9.90
C ALA A 54 -11.08 -3.80 10.68
N TYR A 55 -9.90 -4.04 11.25
CA TYR A 55 -9.11 -2.98 11.88
C TYR A 55 -8.60 -1.99 10.84
N VAL A 56 -8.07 -2.48 9.70
CA VAL A 56 -7.63 -1.63 8.60
C VAL A 56 -8.75 -0.70 8.16
N GLY A 57 -9.94 -1.20 7.86
CA GLY A 57 -11.07 -0.35 7.43
C GLY A 57 -11.48 0.71 8.47
N SER A 58 -11.21 0.49 9.75
CA SER A 58 -11.65 1.35 10.86
C SER A 58 -10.57 2.32 11.35
N ALA A 59 -9.28 2.00 11.13
CA ALA A 59 -8.14 2.74 11.64
C ALA A 59 -8.21 4.23 11.27
N PHE A 60 -8.09 5.10 12.28
CA PHE A 60 -8.20 6.57 12.20
C PHE A 60 -9.57 7.16 11.90
N TYR A 61 -10.57 6.35 11.58
CA TYR A 61 -11.94 6.82 11.37
C TYR A 61 -12.83 6.51 12.56
N THR A 62 -12.80 5.27 13.03
CA THR A 62 -13.70 4.77 14.07
C THR A 62 -12.99 3.86 15.08
N ALA A 63 -11.71 3.55 14.87
CA ALA A 63 -10.90 2.79 15.83
C ALA A 63 -9.41 3.08 15.72
N GLY A 64 -8.70 2.80 16.81
CA GLY A 64 -7.24 2.79 16.91
C GLY A 64 -6.57 4.16 16.89
N GLU A 65 -5.40 4.21 17.51
CA GLU A 65 -4.53 5.38 17.51
C GLU A 65 -3.25 5.13 16.69
N VAL A 66 -2.40 6.15 16.60
CA VAL A 66 -1.11 6.08 15.90
C VAL A 66 -0.22 4.98 16.46
N ALA A 67 -0.25 4.73 17.77
CA ALA A 67 0.53 3.67 18.40
C ALA A 67 0.09 2.27 17.96
N ASP A 68 -1.22 2.04 17.85
CA ASP A 68 -1.77 0.78 17.35
C ASP A 68 -1.37 0.57 15.89
N TRP A 69 -1.53 1.61 15.07
CA TRP A 69 -1.19 1.55 13.65
C TRP A 69 0.29 1.23 13.45
N ARG A 70 1.18 1.88 14.20
CA ARG A 70 2.62 1.61 14.17
C ARG A 70 2.95 0.17 14.55
N TYR A 71 2.31 -0.37 15.58
CA TYR A 71 2.51 -1.77 15.99
C TYR A 71 2.07 -2.76 14.91
N TYR A 72 0.92 -2.52 14.27
CA TYR A 72 0.38 -3.44 13.26
C TYR A 72 0.99 -3.25 11.86
N LEU A 73 1.66 -2.11 11.60
CA LEU A 73 2.16 -1.74 10.26
C LEU A 73 3.03 -2.82 9.58
N PRO A 74 4.00 -3.47 10.24
CA PRO A 74 4.80 -4.51 9.57
C PRO A 74 3.94 -5.67 9.07
N ARG A 75 2.94 -6.10 9.85
CA ARG A 75 2.04 -7.19 9.47
C ARG A 75 1.08 -6.77 8.35
N LEU A 76 0.61 -5.53 8.40
CA LEU A 76 -0.22 -4.96 7.34
C LEU A 76 0.53 -4.89 6.02
N LEU A 77 1.79 -4.46 6.04
CA LEU A 77 2.63 -4.41 4.85
C LEU A 77 2.99 -5.82 4.34
N GLU A 78 3.33 -6.75 5.22
CA GLU A 78 3.61 -8.15 4.87
C GLU A 78 2.45 -8.79 4.12
N LEU A 79 1.26 -8.75 4.73
CA LEU A 79 0.08 -9.35 4.13
C LEU A 79 -0.22 -8.68 2.77
N SER A 80 0.14 -7.39 2.60
CA SER A 80 -0.23 -6.58 1.42
C SER A 80 0.54 -7.02 0.19
N VAL A 81 1.63 -7.76 0.34
CA VAL A 81 2.40 -8.28 -0.80
C VAL A 81 1.61 -9.33 -1.57
N ASP A 82 0.88 -10.19 -0.84
CA ASP A 82 0.21 -11.37 -1.39
C ASP A 82 -1.34 -11.21 -1.40
N TYR A 83 -1.85 -9.98 -1.34
CA TYR A 83 -3.28 -9.69 -1.36
C TYR A 83 -3.98 -10.22 -2.62
N GLY A 84 -5.23 -10.66 -2.45
CA GLY A 84 -6.08 -11.19 -3.52
C GLY A 84 -7.52 -10.65 -3.46
N GLN A 85 -8.36 -11.09 -4.40
CA GLN A 85 -9.73 -10.57 -4.54
C GLN A 85 -10.65 -10.81 -3.32
N GLU A 86 -10.29 -11.74 -2.42
CA GLU A 86 -11.05 -12.01 -1.20
C GLU A 86 -10.74 -11.02 -0.06
N ASP A 87 -9.69 -10.21 -0.20
CA ASP A 87 -9.20 -9.27 0.79
C ASP A 87 -9.90 -7.90 0.66
N ARG A 88 -11.03 -7.74 1.35
CA ARG A 88 -11.99 -6.64 1.08
C ARG A 88 -11.51 -5.22 1.37
N TYR A 89 -10.70 -4.99 2.38
CA TYR A 89 -10.20 -3.65 2.75
C TYR A 89 -8.67 -3.58 2.75
N PHE A 90 -8.04 -4.55 2.12
CA PHE A 90 -6.65 -4.84 2.34
C PHE A 90 -5.90 -4.86 0.99
N GLY A 91 -4.97 -3.93 0.86
CA GLY A 91 -4.23 -3.64 -0.37
C GLY A 91 -3.32 -2.43 -0.18
N PRO A 92 -2.35 -2.21 -1.09
CA PRO A 92 -1.38 -1.11 -0.99
C PRO A 92 -2.04 0.25 -0.79
N GLU A 93 -3.14 0.55 -1.48
CA GLU A 93 -3.83 1.84 -1.43
C GLU A 93 -4.40 2.13 -0.05
N THR A 94 -4.94 1.11 0.60
CA THR A 94 -5.59 1.25 1.89
C THR A 94 -4.59 1.22 3.04
N THR A 95 -3.53 0.42 2.93
CA THR A 95 -2.47 0.34 3.93
C THR A 95 -1.55 1.56 3.86
N LEU A 96 -0.96 1.85 2.69
CA LEU A 96 -0.04 2.98 2.51
C LEU A 96 -0.77 4.31 2.63
N GLY A 97 -2.02 4.40 2.12
CA GLY A 97 -2.82 5.62 2.21
C GLY A 97 -3.25 6.03 3.62
N LYS A 98 -2.98 5.22 4.65
CA LYS A 98 -3.18 5.61 6.07
C LYS A 98 -1.92 6.19 6.71
N LEU A 99 -0.76 6.11 6.07
CA LEU A 99 0.48 6.69 6.60
C LEU A 99 0.36 8.21 6.82
N PRO A 100 -0.22 9.02 5.91
CA PRO A 100 -0.40 10.45 6.16
C PRO A 100 -1.34 10.73 7.34
N LEU A 101 -2.42 9.95 7.50
CA LEU A 101 -3.33 10.07 8.65
C LEU A 101 -2.63 9.79 9.98
N ALA A 102 -1.64 8.89 9.97
CA ALA A 102 -0.81 8.58 11.13
C ALA A 102 0.32 9.61 11.38
N GLY A 103 0.42 10.64 10.53
CA GLY A 103 1.45 11.67 10.63
C GLY A 103 2.87 11.15 10.35
N TRP A 104 3.01 10.12 9.51
CA TRP A 104 4.28 9.40 9.33
C TRP A 104 5.46 10.27 8.86
N GLY A 105 5.18 11.38 8.17
CA GLY A 105 6.19 12.39 7.80
C GLY A 105 6.97 12.95 8.99
N LYS A 106 6.43 12.85 10.22
CA LYS A 106 7.06 13.29 11.47
C LYS A 106 7.72 12.17 12.28
N TRP A 107 7.63 10.91 11.83
CA TRP A 107 8.21 9.76 12.54
C TRP A 107 9.74 9.79 12.53
N HIS A 108 10.40 8.83 13.16
CA HIS A 108 11.86 8.79 13.14
C HIS A 108 12.38 8.53 11.71
N LYS A 109 13.62 8.98 11.42
CA LYS A 109 14.20 8.81 10.08
C LYS A 109 14.37 7.34 9.71
N SER A 110 14.73 6.49 10.66
CA SER A 110 14.89 5.04 10.46
C SER A 110 13.56 4.36 10.15
N GLU A 111 12.48 4.70 10.87
CA GLU A 111 11.11 4.21 10.59
C GLU A 111 10.67 4.52 9.17
N ARG A 112 10.82 5.78 8.74
CA ARG A 112 10.51 6.16 7.34
C ARG A 112 11.39 5.41 6.34
N ALA A 113 12.68 5.29 6.62
CA ALA A 113 13.60 4.58 5.73
C ALA A 113 13.26 3.09 5.60
N ALA A 114 12.83 2.43 6.68
CA ALA A 114 12.40 1.04 6.66
C ALA A 114 11.14 0.85 5.80
N ILE A 115 10.16 1.75 5.90
CA ILE A 115 8.96 1.76 5.04
C ILE A 115 9.35 1.93 3.57
N ILE A 116 10.16 2.95 3.26
CA ILE A 116 10.59 3.20 1.88
C ILE A 116 11.35 2.01 1.29
N ALA A 117 12.30 1.44 2.03
CA ALA A 117 13.07 0.29 1.57
C ALA A 117 12.20 -0.94 1.29
N PHE A 118 11.16 -1.17 2.11
CA PHE A 118 10.19 -2.24 1.86
C PHE A 118 9.34 -1.97 0.62
N VAL A 119 8.81 -0.76 0.48
CA VAL A 119 8.01 -0.35 -0.68
C VAL A 119 8.83 -0.45 -1.97
N GLU A 120 10.11 -0.05 -1.94
CA GLU A 120 11.02 -0.21 -3.07
C GLU A 120 11.22 -1.68 -3.46
N ALA A 121 11.52 -2.56 -2.49
CA ALA A 121 11.70 -3.98 -2.75
C ALA A 121 10.41 -4.65 -3.24
N TRP A 122 9.25 -4.24 -2.70
CA TRP A 122 7.94 -4.73 -3.13
C TRP A 122 7.60 -4.27 -4.55
N TYR A 123 7.89 -3.01 -4.88
CA TYR A 123 7.69 -2.51 -6.23
C TYR A 123 8.57 -3.24 -7.25
N ASP A 124 9.85 -3.45 -6.91
CA ASP A 124 10.78 -4.20 -7.75
C ASP A 124 10.27 -5.63 -7.99
N LEU A 125 9.72 -6.29 -6.96
CA LEU A 125 9.07 -7.60 -7.11
C LEU A 125 7.90 -7.53 -8.11
N VAL A 126 7.00 -6.57 -7.97
CA VAL A 126 5.78 -6.46 -8.80
C VAL A 126 6.11 -6.23 -10.28
N ILE A 127 7.09 -5.36 -10.58
CA ILE A 127 7.48 -5.09 -11.98
C ILE A 127 8.39 -6.18 -12.57
N GLU A 128 8.98 -7.06 -11.75
CA GLU A 128 9.77 -8.21 -12.20
C GLU A 128 8.94 -9.48 -12.41
N GLU A 129 7.90 -9.70 -11.59
CA GLU A 129 7.00 -10.86 -11.76
C GLU A 129 6.05 -10.70 -12.96
N VAL A 130 5.93 -9.48 -13.51
CA VAL A 130 5.08 -9.09 -14.67
C VAL A 130 3.70 -9.77 -14.62
N PRO A 131 2.78 -9.30 -13.75
CA PRO A 131 1.41 -9.77 -13.80
C PRO A 131 0.78 -9.41 -15.15
N ALA A 132 0.05 -10.35 -15.74
CA ALA A 132 -0.49 -10.25 -17.10
C ALA A 132 -1.44 -9.07 -17.32
N ASP A 133 -1.94 -8.42 -16.27
CA ASP A 133 -3.00 -7.43 -16.35
C ASP A 133 -2.65 -6.04 -15.80
N GLY A 134 -1.41 -5.80 -15.34
CA GLY A 134 -0.95 -4.50 -14.83
C GLY A 134 -1.62 -3.99 -13.53
N MET A 135 -2.56 -4.73 -12.95
CA MET A 135 -3.37 -4.28 -11.81
C MET A 135 -2.53 -3.99 -10.56
N LYS A 136 -1.65 -4.92 -10.18
CA LYS A 136 -0.78 -4.75 -9.00
C LYS A 136 0.18 -3.57 -9.14
N ILE A 137 0.56 -3.21 -10.36
CA ILE A 137 1.38 -2.01 -10.62
C ILE A 137 0.55 -0.76 -10.29
N ASP A 138 -0.71 -0.70 -10.73
CA ASP A 138 -1.61 0.42 -10.44
C ASP A 138 -1.88 0.58 -8.96
N ASP A 139 -2.28 -0.50 -8.29
CA ASP A 139 -2.61 -0.51 -6.87
C ASP A 139 -1.41 -0.03 -6.04
N LEU A 140 -0.20 -0.50 -6.35
CA LEU A 140 1.00 -0.11 -5.62
C LEU A 140 1.42 1.34 -5.92
N LEU A 141 1.39 1.80 -7.18
CA LEU A 141 1.62 3.21 -7.51
C LEU A 141 0.60 4.13 -6.83
N CYS A 142 -0.67 3.73 -6.79
CA CYS A 142 -1.73 4.45 -6.08
C CYS A 142 -1.43 4.52 -4.59
N GLY A 143 -1.05 3.41 -3.96
CA GLY A 143 -0.65 3.38 -2.54
C GLY A 143 0.56 4.26 -2.24
N ILE A 144 1.59 4.23 -3.09
CA ILE A 144 2.78 5.10 -2.98
C ILE A 144 2.37 6.58 -3.04
N ALA A 145 1.54 6.95 -4.01
CA ALA A 145 1.04 8.31 -4.14
C ALA A 145 0.25 8.76 -2.91
N ARG A 146 -0.67 7.91 -2.43
CA ARG A 146 -1.50 8.16 -1.25
C ARG A 146 -0.71 8.23 0.05
N ALA A 147 0.52 7.74 0.07
CA ALA A 147 1.43 7.85 1.21
C ALA A 147 2.27 9.14 1.19
N ASP A 148 2.09 10.02 0.20
CA ASP A 148 2.94 11.19 -0.07
C ASP A 148 4.40 10.80 -0.36
N ILE A 149 4.61 9.61 -0.93
CA ILE A 149 5.92 9.16 -1.40
C ILE A 149 6.11 9.65 -2.85
N PRO A 150 7.24 10.30 -3.20
CA PRO A 150 7.48 10.75 -4.56
C PRO A 150 7.40 9.61 -5.59
N LEU A 151 6.57 9.78 -6.62
CA LEU A 151 6.34 8.74 -7.65
C LEU A 151 7.46 8.62 -8.67
N LYS A 152 8.20 9.70 -8.94
CA LYS A 152 9.18 9.77 -10.03
C LYS A 152 10.16 8.57 -10.05
N PRO A 153 10.79 8.13 -8.94
CA PRO A 153 11.70 7.00 -8.96
C PRO A 153 11.04 5.69 -9.41
N TYR A 154 9.76 5.48 -9.07
CA TYR A 154 9.00 4.28 -9.43
C TYR A 154 8.58 4.32 -10.90
N LEU A 155 8.16 5.48 -11.40
CA LEU A 155 7.85 5.69 -12.82
C LEU A 155 9.09 5.52 -13.70
N ASP A 156 10.25 6.04 -13.27
CA ASP A 156 11.52 5.86 -13.98
C ASP A 156 11.91 4.35 -14.05
N LYS A 157 11.69 3.59 -12.96
CA LYS A 157 11.91 2.13 -12.94
C LYS A 157 10.97 1.40 -13.90
N LEU A 158 9.67 1.75 -13.89
CA LEU A 158 8.68 1.15 -14.79
C LEU A 158 9.02 1.41 -16.26
N ALA A 159 9.44 2.62 -16.60
CA ALA A 159 9.89 2.96 -17.95
C ALA A 159 11.06 2.09 -18.44
N GLY A 160 11.89 1.60 -17.52
CA GLY A 160 12.99 0.67 -17.80
C GLY A 160 12.58 -0.80 -17.96
N LYS A 161 11.30 -1.15 -17.77
CA LYS A 161 10.78 -2.53 -17.80
C LYS A 161 9.63 -2.63 -18.81
N LEU A 162 9.97 -2.84 -20.08
CA LEU A 162 9.01 -2.78 -21.20
C LEU A 162 7.77 -3.66 -21.00
N GLU A 163 7.93 -4.92 -20.60
CA GLU A 163 6.79 -5.84 -20.42
C GLU A 163 5.82 -5.36 -19.32
N ALA A 164 6.36 -4.93 -18.18
CA ALA A 164 5.57 -4.37 -17.08
C ALA A 164 4.90 -3.04 -17.49
N LEU A 165 5.61 -2.20 -18.25
CA LEU A 165 5.07 -0.93 -18.76
C LEU A 165 3.90 -1.17 -19.72
N VAL A 166 4.03 -2.13 -20.65
CA VAL A 166 2.95 -2.48 -21.59
C VAL A 166 1.74 -3.00 -20.84
N ALA A 167 1.92 -3.95 -19.90
CA ALA A 167 0.82 -4.46 -19.09
C ALA A 167 0.11 -3.34 -18.31
N TYR A 168 0.86 -2.37 -17.77
CA TYR A 168 0.29 -1.21 -17.09
C TYR A 168 -0.46 -0.27 -18.05
N CYS A 169 0.08 0.00 -19.24
CA CYS A 169 -0.60 0.81 -20.26
C CYS A 169 -1.92 0.17 -20.70
N GLU A 170 -1.92 -1.14 -20.97
CA GLU A 170 -3.11 -1.91 -21.33
C GLU A 170 -4.18 -1.84 -20.22
N HIS A 171 -3.76 -1.98 -18.96
CA HIS A 171 -4.65 -1.86 -17.79
C HIS A 171 -5.38 -0.51 -17.75
N GLN A 172 -4.67 0.58 -18.08
CA GLN A 172 -5.19 1.94 -17.98
C GLN A 172 -5.95 2.42 -19.23
N SER A 173 -5.63 1.87 -20.41
CA SER A 173 -6.09 2.33 -21.73
C SER A 173 -7.56 2.74 -21.78
N VAL A 174 -8.47 1.84 -21.36
CA VAL A 174 -9.92 2.06 -21.42
C VAL A 174 -10.38 3.28 -20.62
N TYR A 175 -9.78 3.52 -19.45
CA TYR A 175 -10.17 4.62 -18.57
C TYR A 175 -9.50 5.92 -18.99
N LEU A 176 -8.24 5.87 -19.41
CA LEU A 176 -7.53 7.05 -19.92
C LEU A 176 -8.21 7.61 -21.16
N ASP A 177 -8.54 6.76 -22.14
CA ASP A 177 -9.13 7.19 -23.41
C ASP A 177 -10.55 7.75 -23.25
N LYS A 178 -11.35 7.13 -22.39
CA LYS A 178 -12.79 7.42 -22.29
C LYS A 178 -13.15 8.41 -21.20
N LYS A 179 -12.32 8.52 -20.16
CA LYS A 179 -12.66 9.24 -18.93
C LYS A 179 -11.58 10.18 -18.44
N ASP A 180 -10.41 10.25 -19.09
CA ASP A 180 -9.30 11.12 -18.71
C ASP A 180 -8.89 10.94 -17.23
N ARG A 181 -8.89 9.69 -16.76
CA ARG A 181 -8.57 9.29 -15.38
C ARG A 181 -8.02 7.87 -15.33
N LEU A 182 -7.41 7.49 -14.21
CA LEU A 182 -6.97 6.11 -14.00
C LEU A 182 -8.14 5.21 -13.57
N CYS A 183 -8.00 3.90 -13.81
CA CYS A 183 -9.06 2.92 -13.57
C CYS A 183 -9.34 2.69 -12.09
N ASN A 184 -8.30 2.71 -11.24
CA ASN A 184 -8.43 2.52 -9.82
C ASN A 184 -9.10 3.74 -9.14
N ALA A 185 -10.19 3.52 -8.42
CA ALA A 185 -10.95 4.58 -7.77
C ALA A 185 -10.22 5.21 -6.57
N PHE A 186 -9.22 4.53 -5.98
CA PHE A 186 -8.43 5.06 -4.87
C PHE A 186 -7.59 6.29 -5.25
N TRP A 187 -7.33 6.49 -6.55
CA TRP A 187 -6.72 7.71 -7.10
C TRP A 187 -7.55 8.97 -6.81
N ASN A 188 -8.85 8.84 -6.54
CA ASN A 188 -9.70 9.97 -6.13
C ASN A 188 -9.23 10.67 -4.84
N ASN A 189 -8.36 10.06 -4.02
CA ASN A 189 -7.74 10.75 -2.87
C ASN A 189 -6.23 10.96 -3.05
N ALA A 190 -5.74 10.93 -4.29
CA ALA A 190 -4.34 11.16 -4.64
C ALA A 190 -4.22 11.94 -5.96
N HIS A 191 -4.99 13.02 -6.11
CA HIS A 191 -5.13 13.79 -7.36
C HIS A 191 -3.78 14.25 -7.97
N GLU A 192 -2.84 14.72 -7.14
CA GLU A 192 -1.52 15.14 -7.63
C GLU A 192 -0.69 13.96 -8.14
N GLY A 193 -0.84 12.78 -7.51
CA GLY A 193 -0.22 11.55 -7.97
C GLY A 193 -0.85 11.04 -9.25
N GLU A 194 -2.19 11.04 -9.33
CA GLU A 194 -2.95 10.65 -10.52
C GLU A 194 -2.53 11.49 -11.73
N ALA A 195 -2.44 12.82 -11.55
CA ALA A 195 -1.99 13.73 -12.61
C ALA A 195 -0.56 13.43 -13.07
N GLN A 196 0.36 13.08 -12.16
CA GLN A 196 1.73 12.70 -12.51
C GLN A 196 1.78 11.42 -13.34
N VAL A 197 0.99 10.41 -12.96
CA VAL A 197 0.91 9.14 -13.70
C VAL A 197 0.28 9.34 -15.08
N ILE A 198 -0.82 10.10 -15.18
CA ILE A 198 -1.44 10.43 -16.48
C ILE A 198 -0.44 11.16 -17.38
N ALA A 199 0.29 12.14 -16.83
CA ALA A 199 1.31 12.85 -17.58
C ALA A 199 2.44 11.92 -18.05
N PHE A 200 2.86 10.97 -17.22
CA PHE A 200 3.84 9.94 -17.58
C PHE A 200 3.34 9.05 -18.72
N LEU A 201 2.10 8.55 -18.64
CA LEU A 201 1.52 7.67 -19.64
C LEU A 201 1.29 8.38 -20.99
N ARG A 202 1.09 9.71 -20.96
CA ARG A 202 0.94 10.56 -22.16
C ARG A 202 2.25 11.10 -22.72
N ALA A 203 3.37 10.90 -22.03
CA ALA A 203 4.67 11.34 -22.51
C ALA A 203 5.27 10.34 -23.49
N GLU A 204 5.96 10.81 -24.52
CA GLU A 204 6.78 9.94 -25.37
C GLU A 204 7.97 9.36 -24.57
N PRO A 205 8.36 8.08 -24.80
CA PRO A 205 7.81 7.14 -25.78
C PRO A 205 6.62 6.31 -25.25
N VAL A 206 6.19 6.52 -24.01
CA VAL A 206 5.16 5.70 -23.35
C VAL A 206 3.81 5.83 -24.06
N ALA A 207 3.47 7.04 -24.53
CA ALA A 207 2.26 7.29 -25.30
C ALA A 207 2.12 6.40 -26.56
N GLY A 208 3.24 5.96 -27.15
CA GLY A 208 3.24 5.04 -28.29
C GLY A 208 2.87 3.59 -27.94
N LEU A 209 2.69 3.27 -26.66
CA LEU A 209 2.25 1.95 -26.17
C LEU A 209 0.76 1.89 -25.82
N LEU A 210 0.08 3.04 -25.78
CA LEU A 210 -1.37 3.16 -25.59
C LEU A 210 -2.09 3.04 -26.95
#